data_AF-A0A9W9C6N9-F1
#
_entry.id   AF-A0A9W9C6N9-F1
#
_cell.length_a   1.000
_cell.length_b   1.000
_cell.length_c   1.000
_cell.angle_alpha   90.00
_cell.angle_beta   90.00
_cell.angle_gamma   90.00
#
_symmetry.space_group_name_H-M   'P 1'
#
loop_
_entity.id
_entity.type
_entity.pdbx_description
1 polymer ?
#
loop_
_entity_poly.entity_id
_entity_poly.type
_entity_poly.pdbx_seq_one_letter_code
_entity_poly.pdbx_strand_id
1 'polypeptide(L)'
;MKRTAIDSFFKPSTPKKPKYEANTNASNHLSYPHPIPHLPTDFQDQLAFAPAEEGKSINDRLDLDLVYYQPYIPSSIALGVFDFLRQELPYYRVQYNIKRGPVETQINTPRYTTVFGVDETSRFNEEGEIVDAKTGKKAEKGKYKCTPRPIPQCLDYLRKLTEGTTNETYNFCLVNYYADGKDSISYHSDDERFLGPDPAIASFSLGAKRDFLMKHKPIPPGPEPVPEPKQVKLPLGSGDMVLMRGKTQTMWLHSIPKRAGDEAKKGRINITFRKALVKAGTENYYQYNVGTGGVFRWNAKEKMMAPWAKGDASSIAGTIGPLNGGVGEEKRGGASVTDDGDLKT
;
A
#
# COMPACT_ATOMS: atom_id res chain seq x y z
N MET A 1 53.85 -4.22 -17.68
CA MET A 1 52.73 -3.43 -17.10
C MET A 1 51.47 -4.29 -17.08
N LYS A 2 51.09 -4.85 -15.92
CA LYS A 2 49.88 -5.67 -15.79
C LYS A 2 48.68 -4.76 -15.52
N ARG A 3 47.81 -4.60 -16.53
CA ARG A 3 46.44 -4.06 -16.38
C ARG A 3 45.62 -5.12 -15.64
N THR A 4 45.47 -5.02 -14.32
CA THR A 4 44.60 -5.99 -13.59
C THR A 4 44.08 -5.50 -12.23
N ALA A 5 44.08 -4.17 -11.97
CA ALA A 5 43.69 -3.64 -10.66
C ALA A 5 42.54 -2.62 -10.68
N ILE A 6 41.82 -2.45 -11.79
CA ILE A 6 40.70 -1.49 -11.89
C ILE A 6 39.33 -2.18 -12.12
N ASP A 7 39.29 -3.41 -12.65
CA ASP A 7 38.01 -4.10 -12.93
C ASP A 7 37.32 -4.72 -11.70
N SER A 8 37.97 -4.73 -10.53
CA SER A 8 37.35 -5.22 -9.29
C SER A 8 36.41 -4.22 -8.62
N PHE A 9 36.42 -2.95 -9.03
CA PHE A 9 35.60 -1.89 -8.43
C PHE A 9 34.23 -1.69 -9.10
N PHE A 10 33.98 -2.33 -10.26
CA PHE A 10 32.76 -2.17 -11.04
C PHE A 10 31.96 -3.48 -11.20
N LYS A 11 31.97 -4.38 -10.22
CA LYS A 11 30.95 -5.44 -10.20
C LYS A 11 29.61 -4.80 -9.82
N PRO A 12 28.59 -4.82 -10.71
CA PRO A 12 27.25 -4.40 -10.33
C PRO A 12 26.83 -5.19 -9.09
N SER A 13 26.39 -4.52 -8.03
CA SER A 13 25.89 -5.24 -6.86
C SER A 13 24.73 -6.11 -7.31
N THR A 14 24.85 -7.43 -7.21
CA THR A 14 23.73 -8.34 -7.41
C THR A 14 22.58 -7.88 -6.51
N PRO A 15 21.34 -7.75 -7.03
CA PRO A 15 20.20 -7.38 -6.20
C PRO A 15 20.12 -8.33 -5.01
N LYS A 16 20.00 -7.81 -3.79
CA LYS A 16 19.71 -8.66 -2.63
C LYS A 16 18.38 -9.37 -2.91
N LYS A 17 18.30 -10.67 -2.63
CA LYS A 17 17.03 -11.41 -2.72
C LYS A 17 15.96 -10.69 -1.88
N PRO A 18 14.72 -10.58 -2.36
CA PRO A 18 13.62 -10.06 -1.56
C PRO A 18 13.52 -10.81 -0.23
N LYS A 19 13.15 -10.12 0.85
CA LYS A 19 12.95 -10.73 2.17
C LYS A 19 11.60 -11.44 2.31
N TYR A 20 11.00 -11.84 1.20
CA TYR A 20 9.71 -12.52 1.14
C TYR A 20 9.63 -13.33 -0.15
N GLU A 21 8.78 -14.35 -0.14
CA GLU A 21 8.37 -15.07 -1.34
C GLU A 21 6.92 -14.68 -1.67
N ALA A 22 6.68 -14.20 -2.89
CA ALA A 22 5.35 -13.75 -3.29
C ALA A 22 4.38 -14.93 -3.31
N ASN A 23 3.15 -14.70 -2.86
CA ASN A 23 2.09 -15.70 -2.99
C ASN A 23 1.80 -15.95 -4.49
N THR A 24 1.52 -17.21 -4.86
CA THR A 24 1.14 -17.56 -6.24
C THR A 24 -0.23 -17.02 -6.62
N ASN A 25 -1.10 -16.79 -5.64
CA ASN A 25 -2.39 -16.14 -5.83
C ASN A 25 -2.24 -14.62 -5.83
N ALA A 26 -3.05 -13.96 -6.64
CA ALA A 26 -3.07 -12.52 -6.78
C ALA A 26 -4.50 -11.98 -6.88
N SER A 27 -4.70 -10.77 -6.36
CA SER A 27 -5.89 -9.98 -6.61
C SER A 27 -5.83 -9.45 -8.04
N ASN A 28 -6.86 -9.77 -8.81
CA ASN A 28 -7.01 -9.40 -10.21
C ASN A 28 -8.22 -8.49 -10.38
N HIS A 29 -8.07 -7.39 -11.09
CA HIS A 29 -9.16 -6.49 -11.42
C HIS A 29 -8.79 -5.65 -12.63
N LEU A 30 -9.74 -5.33 -13.51
CA LEU A 30 -9.49 -4.60 -14.76
C LEU A 30 -8.90 -3.19 -14.53
N SER A 31 -9.13 -2.59 -13.36
CA SER A 31 -8.57 -1.29 -12.99
C SER A 31 -7.23 -1.35 -12.24
N TYR A 32 -6.68 -2.55 -12.04
CA TYR A 32 -5.28 -2.69 -11.62
C TYR A 32 -4.37 -2.61 -12.85
N PRO A 33 -3.24 -1.86 -12.79
CA PRO A 33 -2.23 -1.88 -13.85
C PRO A 33 -1.67 -3.28 -14.10
N HIS A 34 -1.50 -4.06 -13.04
CA HIS A 34 -1.04 -5.45 -13.05
C HIS A 34 -1.67 -6.21 -11.87
N PRO A 35 -1.69 -7.56 -11.89
CA PRO A 35 -2.10 -8.36 -10.74
C PRO A 35 -1.29 -7.98 -9.49
N ILE A 36 -1.93 -7.97 -8.32
CA ILE A 36 -1.30 -7.66 -7.04
C ILE A 36 -1.28 -8.95 -6.21
N PRO A 37 -0.11 -9.57 -5.97
CA PRO A 37 0.00 -10.77 -5.16
C PRO A 37 -0.71 -10.65 -3.81
N HIS A 38 -1.24 -11.77 -3.34
CA HIS A 38 -1.73 -11.88 -1.96
C HIS A 38 -0.57 -11.74 -0.98
N LEU A 39 -0.90 -11.37 0.25
CA LEU A 39 0.10 -11.30 1.30
C LEU A 39 0.70 -12.70 1.51
N PRO A 40 2.03 -12.83 1.65
CA PRO A 40 2.67 -14.11 2.00
C PRO A 40 2.03 -14.76 3.24
N THR A 41 1.88 -16.08 3.23
CA THR A 41 1.18 -16.81 4.31
C THR A 41 1.89 -16.65 5.66
N ASP A 42 3.22 -16.68 5.68
CA ASP A 42 4.05 -16.45 6.88
C ASP A 42 3.84 -15.05 7.48
N PHE A 43 3.52 -14.04 6.65
CA PHE A 43 3.14 -12.71 7.11
C PHE A 43 1.71 -12.70 7.65
N GLN A 44 0.78 -13.41 7.01
CA GLN A 44 -0.60 -13.54 7.49
C GLN A 44 -0.65 -14.21 8.87
N ASP A 45 0.11 -15.29 9.06
CA ASP A 45 0.18 -16.05 10.31
C ASP A 45 0.70 -15.18 11.47
N GLN A 46 1.73 -14.37 11.22
CA GLN A 46 2.27 -13.46 12.24
C GLN A 46 1.36 -12.26 12.50
N LEU A 47 0.67 -11.76 11.47
CA LEU A 47 -0.32 -10.68 11.63
C LEU A 47 -1.60 -11.13 12.33
N ALA A 48 -1.91 -12.43 12.34
CA ALA A 48 -3.08 -12.96 13.05
C ALA A 48 -3.02 -12.69 14.56
N PHE A 49 -1.83 -12.41 15.10
CA PHE A 49 -1.59 -12.02 16.49
C PHE A 49 -1.40 -10.50 16.67
N ALA A 50 -1.68 -9.70 15.65
CA ALA A 50 -1.63 -8.25 15.77
C ALA A 50 -2.80 -7.72 16.65
N PRO A 51 -2.61 -6.62 17.39
CA PRO A 51 -1.40 -5.82 17.46
C PRO A 51 -0.27 -6.50 18.23
N ALA A 52 0.98 -6.31 17.79
CA ALA A 52 2.16 -6.89 18.45
C ALA A 52 2.42 -6.30 19.85
N GLU A 53 2.04 -5.03 20.06
CA GLU A 53 2.08 -4.34 21.35
C GLU A 53 0.76 -3.59 21.57
N GLU A 54 0.32 -3.48 22.82
CA GLU A 54 -0.89 -2.74 23.17
C GLU A 54 -0.80 -1.26 22.81
N GLY A 55 -1.93 -0.71 22.33
CA GLY A 55 -2.04 0.69 21.96
C GLY A 55 -2.05 1.60 23.18
N LYS A 56 -1.20 2.64 23.17
CA LYS A 56 -1.14 3.66 24.22
C LYS A 56 -1.92 4.90 23.81
N SER A 57 -2.93 5.26 24.60
CA SER A 57 -3.71 6.48 24.39
C SER A 57 -2.86 7.73 24.59
N ILE A 58 -3.01 8.70 23.71
CA ILE A 58 -2.46 10.05 23.82
C ILE A 58 -3.61 11.03 23.65
N ASN A 59 -4.23 11.38 24.77
CA ASN A 59 -5.41 12.24 24.87
C ASN A 59 -5.28 13.27 26.00
N ASP A 60 -4.04 13.54 26.42
CA ASP A 60 -3.66 14.48 27.47
C ASP A 60 -3.59 15.94 26.98
N ARG A 61 -3.92 16.19 25.70
CA ARG A 61 -3.94 17.50 25.06
C ARG A 61 -5.34 17.82 24.57
N LEU A 62 -5.71 19.10 24.63
CA LEU A 62 -7.00 19.60 24.16
C LEU A 62 -7.33 19.07 22.75
N ASP A 63 -8.53 18.51 22.61
CA ASP A 63 -9.10 17.98 21.36
C ASP A 63 -8.28 16.88 20.65
N LEU A 64 -7.23 16.35 21.29
CA LEU A 64 -6.41 15.27 20.75
C LEU A 64 -6.92 13.91 21.22
N ASP A 65 -7.13 12.99 20.28
CA ASP A 65 -7.45 11.60 20.60
C ASP A 65 -6.67 10.68 19.64
N LEU A 66 -5.53 10.20 20.13
CA LEU A 66 -4.69 9.23 19.45
C LEU A 66 -4.60 7.93 20.24
N VAL A 67 -4.40 6.84 19.52
CA VAL A 67 -3.85 5.60 20.09
C VAL A 67 -2.60 5.21 19.30
N TYR A 68 -1.49 5.04 20.00
CA TYR A 68 -0.19 4.75 19.39
C TYR A 68 0.28 3.33 19.72
N TYR A 69 0.48 2.53 18.68
CA TYR A 69 0.96 1.15 18.73
C TYR A 69 2.41 1.10 18.26
N GLN A 70 3.31 0.62 19.12
CA GLN A 70 4.75 0.64 18.87
C GLN A 70 5.41 -0.71 19.19
N PRO A 71 5.31 -1.71 18.30
CA PRO A 71 4.65 -1.68 17.00
C PRO A 71 3.27 -2.35 16.98
N TYR A 72 2.47 -2.09 15.95
CA TYR A 72 1.28 -2.89 15.63
C TYR A 72 1.66 -4.13 14.82
N ILE A 73 2.45 -3.95 13.75
CA ILE A 73 2.93 -5.06 12.91
C ILE A 73 4.19 -5.63 13.57
N PRO A 74 4.29 -6.94 13.81
CA PRO A 74 5.45 -7.55 14.43
C PRO A 74 6.77 -7.15 13.74
N SER A 75 7.78 -6.80 14.53
CA SER A 75 9.08 -6.35 14.00
C SER A 75 9.79 -7.42 13.16
N SER A 76 9.49 -8.70 13.39
CA SER A 76 9.98 -9.85 12.61
C SER A 76 9.61 -9.76 11.12
N ILE A 77 8.42 -9.24 10.80
CA ILE A 77 7.92 -9.15 9.41
C ILE A 77 7.86 -7.74 8.86
N ALA A 78 7.94 -6.69 9.69
CA ALA A 78 7.71 -5.31 9.26
C ALA A 78 8.59 -4.91 8.05
N LEU A 79 9.85 -5.34 8.00
CA LEU A 79 10.71 -5.06 6.85
C LEU A 79 10.33 -5.89 5.60
N GLY A 80 9.88 -7.14 5.79
CA GLY A 80 9.38 -7.97 4.70
C GLY A 80 8.10 -7.40 4.09
N VAL A 81 7.15 -6.95 4.93
CA VAL A 81 5.92 -6.26 4.49
C VAL A 81 6.27 -4.96 3.76
N PHE A 82 7.23 -4.17 4.23
CA PHE A 82 7.73 -2.99 3.51
C PHE A 82 8.24 -3.36 2.11
N ASP A 83 9.11 -4.36 2.01
CA ASP A 83 9.70 -4.77 0.74
C ASP A 83 8.65 -5.33 -0.22
N PHE A 84 7.67 -6.08 0.29
CA PHE A 84 6.53 -6.60 -0.45
C PHE A 84 5.68 -5.48 -1.03
N LEU A 85 5.17 -4.57 -0.19
CA LEU A 85 4.28 -3.50 -0.67
C LEU A 85 4.98 -2.55 -1.64
N ARG A 86 6.27 -2.26 -1.42
CA ARG A 86 7.06 -1.42 -2.33
C ARG A 86 7.24 -2.06 -3.71
N GLN A 87 7.43 -3.37 -3.76
CA GLN A 87 7.64 -4.12 -4.99
C GLN A 87 6.34 -4.40 -5.73
N GLU A 88 5.28 -4.73 -5.00
CA GLU A 88 4.07 -5.32 -5.58
C GLU A 88 2.90 -4.35 -5.76
N LEU A 89 2.95 -3.15 -5.19
CA LEU A 89 1.92 -2.14 -5.45
C LEU A 89 2.26 -1.27 -6.67
N PRO A 90 1.25 -0.90 -7.48
CA PRO A 90 1.40 0.17 -8.46
C PRO A 90 1.44 1.51 -7.74
N TYR A 91 2.42 2.35 -8.07
CA TYR A 91 2.55 3.70 -7.52
C TYR A 91 2.39 4.75 -8.60
N TYR A 92 2.06 5.98 -8.20
CA TYR A 92 1.85 7.11 -9.09
C TYR A 92 2.62 8.30 -8.56
N ARG A 93 3.24 9.07 -9.47
CA ARG A 93 3.77 10.39 -9.15
C ARG A 93 2.77 11.42 -9.61
N VAL A 94 1.83 11.75 -8.72
CA VAL A 94 0.65 12.53 -9.07
C VAL A 94 1.04 13.94 -9.46
N GLN A 95 0.54 14.33 -10.64
CA GLN A 95 0.57 15.69 -11.15
C GLN A 95 -0.85 16.23 -11.11
N TYR A 96 -1.03 17.42 -10.57
CA TYR A 96 -2.31 18.10 -10.58
C TYR A 96 -2.13 19.60 -10.67
N ASN A 97 -3.10 20.27 -11.27
CA ASN A 97 -3.07 21.72 -11.39
C ASN A 97 -3.84 22.35 -10.23
N ILE A 98 -3.25 23.38 -9.64
CA ILE A 98 -3.94 24.27 -8.70
C ILE A 98 -4.16 25.59 -9.43
N LYS A 99 -5.42 26.04 -9.47
CA LYS A 99 -5.76 27.38 -9.96
C LYS A 99 -5.95 28.32 -8.77
N ARG A 100 -5.17 29.40 -8.71
CA ARG A 100 -5.29 30.48 -7.72
C ARG A 100 -5.52 31.79 -8.46
N GLY A 101 -6.79 32.15 -8.62
CA GLY A 101 -7.19 33.29 -9.46
C GLY A 101 -6.84 33.05 -10.94
N PRO A 102 -6.08 33.94 -11.61
CA PRO A 102 -5.69 33.76 -13.01
C PRO A 102 -4.50 32.81 -13.20
N VAL A 103 -3.78 32.44 -12.13
CA VAL A 103 -2.57 31.62 -12.22
C VAL A 103 -2.91 30.14 -12.04
N GLU A 104 -2.47 29.32 -12.99
CA GLU A 104 -2.48 27.86 -12.89
C GLU A 104 -1.05 27.38 -12.61
N THR A 105 -0.88 26.54 -11.60
CA THR A 105 0.41 25.96 -11.23
C THR A 105 0.30 24.45 -11.19
N GLN A 106 1.18 23.77 -11.92
CA GLN A 106 1.30 22.33 -11.85
C GLN A 106 2.09 21.94 -10.60
N ILE A 107 1.47 21.11 -9.75
CA ILE A 107 2.10 20.58 -8.54
C ILE A 107 2.44 19.12 -8.76
N ASN A 108 3.69 18.79 -8.43
CA ASN A 108 4.16 17.42 -8.30
C ASN A 108 4.10 17.02 -6.84
N THR A 109 3.34 15.97 -6.54
CA THR A 109 3.30 15.43 -5.18
C THR A 109 4.70 14.92 -4.80
N PRO A 110 5.32 15.41 -3.69
CA PRO A 110 6.69 15.09 -3.32
C PRO A 110 6.74 13.75 -2.57
N ARG A 111 6.15 12.72 -3.17
CA ARG A 111 6.08 11.32 -2.76
C ARG A 111 5.28 10.55 -3.82
N TYR A 112 5.47 9.23 -3.85
CA TYR A 112 4.64 8.34 -4.66
C TYR A 112 3.37 7.97 -3.89
N THR A 113 2.25 7.80 -4.57
CA THR A 113 0.99 7.43 -3.94
C THR A 113 0.26 6.34 -4.72
N THR A 114 -0.64 5.63 -4.05
CA THR A 114 -1.65 4.78 -4.68
C THR A 114 -2.84 4.63 -3.76
N VAL A 115 -4.03 4.44 -4.32
CA VAL A 115 -5.27 4.39 -3.55
C VAL A 115 -6.21 3.32 -4.07
N PHE A 116 -6.90 2.67 -3.15
CA PHE A 116 -7.87 1.61 -3.40
C PHE A 116 -9.12 1.85 -2.56
N GLY A 117 -10.28 1.42 -3.05
CA GLY A 117 -11.54 1.58 -2.36
C GLY A 117 -12.59 2.32 -3.18
N VAL A 118 -13.78 2.39 -2.59
CA VAL A 118 -14.94 3.13 -3.09
C VAL A 118 -15.74 3.60 -1.88
N ASP A 119 -16.44 4.73 -2.03
CA ASP A 119 -17.23 5.31 -0.95
C ASP A 119 -18.41 4.44 -0.53
N GLU A 120 -18.96 4.72 0.65
CA GLU A 120 -19.99 3.92 1.33
C GLU A 120 -21.30 3.77 0.54
N THR A 121 -21.53 4.58 -0.51
CA THR A 121 -22.68 4.41 -1.40
C THR A 121 -22.51 3.25 -2.39
N SER A 122 -21.32 2.68 -2.50
CA SER A 122 -21.01 1.59 -3.42
C SER A 122 -20.17 0.50 -2.75
N ARG A 123 -20.09 -0.65 -3.42
CA ARG A 123 -19.12 -1.71 -3.13
C ARG A 123 -18.80 -2.46 -4.42
N PHE A 124 -17.71 -3.23 -4.40
CA PHE A 124 -17.43 -4.23 -5.42
C PHE A 124 -18.22 -5.51 -5.10
N ASN A 125 -18.83 -6.15 -6.09
CA ASN A 125 -19.36 -7.52 -5.94
C ASN A 125 -18.27 -8.57 -6.21
N GLU A 126 -18.64 -9.85 -6.21
CA GLU A 126 -17.72 -10.97 -6.40
C GLU A 126 -17.07 -10.96 -7.79
N GLU A 127 -17.76 -10.41 -8.79
CA GLU A 127 -17.25 -10.23 -10.15
C GLU A 127 -16.37 -8.99 -10.32
N GLY A 128 -16.19 -8.18 -9.27
CA GLY A 128 -15.43 -6.93 -9.30
C GLY A 128 -16.20 -5.75 -9.92
N GLU A 129 -17.51 -5.88 -10.14
CA GLU A 129 -18.34 -4.78 -10.60
C GLU A 129 -18.74 -3.86 -9.45
N ILE A 130 -18.83 -2.56 -9.74
CA ILE A 130 -19.35 -1.59 -8.77
C ILE A 130 -20.88 -1.68 -8.76
N VAL A 131 -21.43 -1.92 -7.57
CA VAL A 131 -22.87 -1.95 -7.31
C VAL A 131 -23.22 -1.01 -6.17
N ASP A 132 -24.47 -0.58 -6.12
CA ASP A 132 -25.02 0.16 -4.98
C ASP A 132 -24.92 -0.67 -3.70
N ALA A 133 -24.40 -0.06 -2.63
CA ALA A 133 -24.07 -0.78 -1.41
C ALA A 133 -25.31 -1.40 -0.72
N LYS A 134 -26.47 -0.75 -0.84
CA LYS A 134 -27.71 -1.15 -0.15
C LYS A 134 -28.54 -2.13 -0.99
N THR A 135 -28.73 -1.82 -2.26
CA THR A 135 -29.63 -2.55 -3.15
C THR A 135 -28.94 -3.65 -3.95
N GLY A 136 -27.60 -3.62 -4.05
CA GLY A 136 -26.83 -4.54 -4.89
C GLY A 136 -27.04 -4.35 -6.40
N LYS A 137 -27.82 -3.34 -6.81
CA LYS A 137 -28.01 -3.02 -8.22
C LYS A 137 -26.72 -2.46 -8.81
N LYS A 138 -26.41 -2.86 -10.05
CA LYS A 138 -25.25 -2.35 -10.79
C LYS A 138 -25.24 -0.83 -10.83
N ALA A 139 -24.10 -0.23 -10.52
CA ALA A 139 -23.96 1.22 -10.57
C ALA A 139 -24.15 1.72 -12.01
N GLU A 140 -24.78 2.88 -12.14
CA GLU A 140 -24.97 3.53 -13.44
C GLU A 140 -23.62 3.78 -14.13
N LYS A 141 -23.60 3.61 -15.45
CA LYS A 141 -22.42 3.89 -16.26
C LYS A 141 -22.02 5.36 -16.08
N GLY A 142 -20.77 5.62 -15.71
CA GLY A 142 -20.28 6.97 -15.44
C GLY A 142 -20.63 7.50 -14.04
N LYS A 143 -21.09 6.65 -13.11
CA LYS A 143 -21.25 7.04 -11.69
C LYS A 143 -19.98 7.69 -11.16
N TYR A 144 -18.80 7.20 -11.54
CA TYR A 144 -17.51 7.80 -11.22
C TYR A 144 -16.80 8.30 -12.50
N LYS A 145 -16.13 9.46 -12.41
CA LYS A 145 -15.24 9.95 -13.47
C LYS A 145 -13.89 9.25 -13.44
N CYS A 146 -13.42 8.92 -12.24
CA CYS A 146 -12.25 8.07 -12.05
C CYS A 146 -12.56 6.59 -12.33
N THR A 147 -11.53 5.75 -12.22
CA THR A 147 -11.67 4.28 -12.28
C THR A 147 -11.37 3.69 -10.90
N PRO A 148 -12.39 3.53 -10.02
CA PRO A 148 -12.20 2.91 -8.72
C PRO A 148 -11.67 1.49 -8.86
N ARG A 149 -10.96 1.03 -7.82
CA ARG A 149 -10.38 -0.31 -7.77
C ARG A 149 -10.56 -0.92 -6.38
N PRO A 150 -10.88 -2.22 -6.29
CA PRO A 150 -11.06 -2.88 -5.00
C PRO A 150 -9.77 -2.84 -4.19
N ILE A 151 -9.88 -2.92 -2.86
CA ILE A 151 -8.72 -3.05 -1.98
C ILE A 151 -8.14 -4.46 -2.20
N PRO A 152 -6.88 -4.60 -2.66
CA PRO A 152 -6.29 -5.91 -2.93
C PRO A 152 -6.15 -6.69 -1.62
N GLN A 153 -6.16 -8.02 -1.70
CA GLN A 153 -6.19 -8.91 -0.54
C GLN A 153 -5.11 -8.58 0.50
N CYS A 154 -3.91 -8.19 0.05
CA CYS A 154 -2.82 -7.89 0.97
C CYS A 154 -3.06 -6.65 1.85
N LEU A 155 -3.78 -5.65 1.33
CA LEU A 155 -4.19 -4.46 2.08
C LEU A 155 -5.52 -4.69 2.80
N ASP A 156 -6.42 -5.50 2.24
CA ASP A 156 -7.72 -5.83 2.84
C ASP A 156 -7.56 -6.72 4.09
N TYR A 157 -6.58 -7.62 4.09
CA TYR A 157 -6.23 -8.43 5.26
C TYR A 157 -5.83 -7.54 6.44
N LEU A 158 -4.92 -6.58 6.20
CA LEU A 158 -4.51 -5.61 7.23
C LEU A 158 -5.68 -4.71 7.66
N ARG A 159 -6.53 -4.28 6.72
CA ARG A 159 -7.74 -3.49 7.01
C ARG A 159 -8.66 -4.21 7.99
N LYS A 160 -9.00 -5.47 7.72
CA LYS A 160 -9.89 -6.28 8.57
C LYS A 160 -9.35 -6.48 9.99
N LEU A 161 -8.05 -6.76 10.12
CA LEU A 161 -7.40 -6.84 11.45
C LEU A 161 -7.46 -5.50 12.19
N THR A 162 -7.26 -4.40 11.45
CA THR A 162 -7.35 -3.05 12.01
C THR A 162 -8.75 -2.76 12.51
N GLU A 163 -9.79 -3.05 11.71
CA GLU A 163 -11.20 -2.89 12.11
C GLU A 163 -11.52 -3.68 13.39
N GLY A 164 -11.05 -4.93 13.48
CA GLY A 164 -11.21 -5.75 14.67
C GLY A 164 -10.52 -5.18 15.91
N THR A 165 -9.36 -4.54 15.75
CA THR A 165 -8.59 -3.97 16.86
C THR A 165 -9.11 -2.61 17.31
N THR A 166 -9.52 -1.76 16.36
CA THR A 166 -9.92 -0.37 16.64
C THR A 166 -11.42 -0.20 16.84
N ASN A 167 -12.23 -1.20 16.46
CA ASN A 167 -13.69 -1.13 16.39
C ASN A 167 -14.19 -0.01 15.47
N GLU A 168 -13.42 0.30 14.42
CA GLU A 168 -13.77 1.25 13.36
C GLU A 168 -14.01 0.52 12.04
N THR A 169 -14.56 1.22 11.05
CA THR A 169 -14.74 0.66 9.69
C THR A 169 -14.09 1.54 8.64
N TYR A 170 -13.54 0.91 7.61
CA TYR A 170 -12.80 1.56 6.54
C TYR A 170 -13.19 1.01 5.17
N ASN A 171 -13.32 1.88 4.17
CA ASN A 171 -13.61 1.52 2.78
C ASN A 171 -12.60 2.09 1.78
N PHE A 172 -11.60 2.83 2.27
CA PHE A 172 -10.49 3.36 1.49
C PHE A 172 -9.15 3.03 2.12
N CYS A 173 -8.16 2.77 1.26
CA CYS A 173 -6.77 2.57 1.62
C CYS A 173 -5.88 3.45 0.74
N LEU A 174 -5.23 4.45 1.33
CA LEU A 174 -4.22 5.27 0.68
C LEU A 174 -2.83 4.81 1.12
N VAL A 175 -1.96 4.52 0.16
CA VAL A 175 -0.55 4.21 0.41
C VAL A 175 0.30 5.36 -0.10
N ASN A 176 1.16 5.90 0.77
CA ASN A 176 2.18 6.88 0.40
C ASN A 176 3.55 6.22 0.52
N TYR A 177 4.39 6.34 -0.51
CA TYR A 177 5.78 5.93 -0.50
C TYR A 177 6.68 7.16 -0.61
N TYR A 178 7.43 7.40 0.46
CA TYR A 178 8.48 8.41 0.54
C TYR A 178 9.79 7.72 0.16
N ALA A 179 10.34 8.04 -1.00
CA ALA A 179 11.52 7.36 -1.53
C ALA A 179 12.78 7.66 -0.69
N ASP A 180 12.87 8.89 -0.17
CA ASP A 180 13.97 9.37 0.64
C ASP A 180 13.51 10.49 1.61
N GLY A 181 14.47 11.15 2.28
CA GLY A 181 14.21 12.25 3.20
C GLY A 181 13.80 13.57 2.53
N LYS A 182 13.87 13.70 1.19
CA LYS A 182 13.41 14.89 0.46
C LYS A 182 11.90 14.87 0.23
N ASP A 183 11.31 13.67 0.19
CA ASP A 183 9.88 13.47 0.13
C ASP A 183 9.22 13.87 1.46
N SER A 184 8.03 14.48 1.39
CA SER A 184 7.36 15.07 2.55
C SER A 184 5.86 15.25 2.36
N ILE A 185 5.17 15.62 3.43
CA ILE A 185 3.82 16.18 3.37
C ILE A 185 3.74 17.32 4.38
N SER A 186 3.32 18.50 3.92
CA SER A 186 3.16 19.68 4.74
C SER A 186 2.06 19.48 5.79
N TYR A 187 1.98 20.39 6.77
CA TYR A 187 0.88 20.41 7.72
C TYR A 187 -0.49 20.46 7.02
N HIS A 188 -1.34 19.50 7.34
CA HIS A 188 -2.72 19.36 6.85
C HIS A 188 -3.56 18.59 7.88
N SER A 189 -4.86 18.51 7.64
CA SER A 189 -5.79 17.66 8.37
C SER A 189 -6.56 16.82 7.36
N ASP A 190 -6.97 15.61 7.75
CA ASP A 190 -7.92 14.80 6.99
C ASP A 190 -9.36 15.22 7.38
N ASP A 191 -9.74 16.47 7.10
CA ASP A 191 -11.02 17.09 7.52
C ASP A 191 -11.99 17.34 6.36
N GLU A 192 -11.83 16.62 5.25
CA GLU A 192 -12.72 16.75 4.11
C GLU A 192 -14.13 16.28 4.44
N ARG A 193 -15.15 17.04 4.00
CA ARG A 193 -16.57 16.77 4.29
C ARG A 193 -17.03 15.36 3.93
N PHE A 194 -16.40 14.72 2.94
CA PHE A 194 -16.77 13.37 2.52
C PHE A 194 -16.34 12.28 3.52
N LEU A 195 -15.54 12.61 4.54
CA LEU A 195 -15.16 11.70 5.63
C LEU A 195 -16.16 11.72 6.79
N GLY A 196 -17.07 12.69 6.82
CA GLY A 196 -17.99 12.88 7.94
C GLY A 196 -17.37 13.60 9.14
N PRO A 197 -18.14 13.75 10.24
CA PRO A 197 -17.62 14.33 11.47
C PRO A 197 -16.65 13.37 12.16
N ASP A 198 -15.59 13.92 12.77
CA ASP A 198 -14.65 13.21 13.63
C ASP A 198 -14.12 11.86 13.06
N PRO A 199 -13.60 11.83 11.83
CA PRO A 199 -13.26 10.58 11.17
C PRO A 199 -12.09 9.86 11.88
N ALA A 200 -12.21 8.54 11.98
CA ALA A 200 -11.12 7.67 12.41
C ALA A 200 -10.18 7.36 11.25
N ILE A 201 -8.87 7.56 11.46
CA ILE A 201 -7.81 7.33 10.47
C ILE A 201 -6.75 6.44 11.12
N ALA A 202 -6.63 5.20 10.64
CA ALA A 202 -5.56 4.29 11.05
C ALA A 202 -4.35 4.44 10.12
N SER A 203 -3.20 4.81 10.66
CA SER A 203 -1.99 5.16 9.90
C SER A 203 -0.80 4.29 10.29
N PHE A 204 -0.44 3.35 9.41
CA PHE A 204 0.71 2.46 9.57
C PHE A 204 1.98 3.06 8.99
N SER A 205 3.12 2.80 9.61
CA SER A 205 4.46 3.17 9.14
C SER A 205 5.33 1.94 8.93
N LEU A 206 6.01 1.88 7.78
CA LEU A 206 6.90 0.78 7.40
C LEU A 206 8.18 1.32 6.78
N GLY A 207 9.33 0.70 7.06
CA GLY A 207 10.64 1.13 6.55
C GLY A 207 11.28 2.22 7.40
N ALA A 208 11.81 3.27 6.75
CA ALA A 208 12.61 4.31 7.40
C ALA A 208 11.82 5.08 8.47
N LYS A 209 12.48 5.36 9.60
CA LYS A 209 11.85 6.10 10.70
C LYS A 209 11.67 7.57 10.31
N ARG A 210 10.47 8.11 10.48
CA ARG A 210 10.16 9.53 10.19
C ARG A 210 9.39 10.17 11.33
N ASP A 211 9.68 11.44 11.57
CA ASP A 211 9.01 12.20 12.61
C ASP A 211 7.62 12.60 12.09
N PHE A 212 6.57 12.16 12.77
CA PHE A 212 5.20 12.62 12.57
C PHE A 212 4.95 13.76 13.54
N LEU A 213 4.76 14.96 12.99
CA LEU A 213 4.59 16.17 13.78
C LEU A 213 3.13 16.60 13.78
N MET A 214 2.59 16.92 14.94
CA MET A 214 1.25 17.48 15.08
C MET A 214 1.27 18.80 15.83
N LYS A 215 0.40 19.72 15.43
CA LYS A 215 0.15 20.99 16.12
C LYS A 215 -1.33 21.32 16.07
N HIS A 216 -1.84 21.93 17.14
CA HIS A 216 -3.22 22.39 17.19
C HIS A 216 -3.44 23.54 16.18
N LYS A 217 -4.64 23.64 15.61
CA LYS A 217 -5.05 24.80 14.80
C LYS A 217 -5.18 26.04 15.69
N PRO A 218 -5.10 27.27 15.16
CA PRO A 218 -5.28 28.47 15.97
C PRO A 218 -6.61 28.43 16.73
N ILE A 219 -6.57 28.67 18.04
CA ILE A 219 -7.76 28.75 18.90
C ILE A 219 -8.29 30.19 18.80
N PRO A 220 -9.54 30.41 18.36
CA PRO A 220 -10.12 31.76 18.32
C PRO A 220 -10.18 32.39 19.73
N PRO A 221 -10.04 33.71 19.86
CA PRO A 221 -10.22 34.39 21.14
C PRO A 221 -11.62 34.12 21.72
N GLY A 222 -11.68 33.78 23.00
CA GLY A 222 -12.92 33.56 23.75
C GLY A 222 -12.96 34.38 25.04
N PRO A 223 -14.06 34.28 25.81
CA PRO A 223 -14.20 34.98 27.09
C PRO A 223 -13.09 34.61 28.09
N GLU A 224 -12.66 33.34 28.05
CA GLU A 224 -11.58 32.81 28.87
C GLU A 224 -10.36 32.44 28.01
N PRO A 225 -9.13 32.79 28.41
CA PRO A 225 -7.93 32.39 27.71
C PRO A 225 -7.74 30.86 27.77
N VAL A 226 -7.62 30.22 26.61
CA VAL A 226 -7.24 28.80 26.50
C VAL A 226 -5.76 28.72 26.10
N PRO A 227 -4.88 28.13 26.92
CA PRO A 227 -3.47 27.96 26.56
C PRO A 227 -3.31 27.11 25.29
N GLU A 228 -2.42 27.52 24.39
CA GLU A 228 -2.14 26.74 23.18
C GLU A 228 -1.57 25.36 23.54
N PRO A 229 -2.15 24.26 23.00
CA PRO A 229 -1.64 22.93 23.25
C PRO A 229 -0.21 22.74 22.71
N LYS A 230 0.64 22.07 23.50
CA LYS A 230 2.00 21.74 23.07
C LYS A 230 1.98 20.83 21.84
N GLN A 231 2.92 21.06 20.93
CA GLN A 231 3.11 20.20 19.75
C GLN A 231 3.40 18.75 20.14
N VAL A 232 3.01 17.83 19.26
CA VAL A 232 3.29 16.39 19.38
C VAL A 232 4.33 16.01 18.34
N LYS A 233 5.30 15.19 18.74
CA LYS A 233 6.30 14.60 17.86
C LYS A 233 6.37 13.10 18.13
N LEU A 234 5.98 12.30 17.15
CA LEU A 234 6.06 10.83 17.21
C LEU A 234 7.11 10.32 16.20
N PRO A 235 8.23 9.74 16.64
CA PRO A 235 9.22 9.16 15.74
C PRO A 235 8.76 7.77 15.25
N LEU A 236 7.90 7.74 14.24
CA LEU A 236 7.27 6.52 13.72
C LEU A 236 8.30 5.64 13.00
N GLY A 237 8.55 4.46 13.55
CA GLY A 237 9.38 3.40 13.01
C GLY A 237 8.61 2.38 12.18
N SER A 238 9.32 1.33 11.74
CA SER A 238 8.72 0.26 10.95
C SER A 238 7.86 -0.64 11.83
N GLY A 239 6.60 -0.80 11.46
CA GLY A 239 5.58 -1.59 12.15
C GLY A 239 4.66 -0.78 13.04
N ASP A 240 4.99 0.49 13.30
CA ASP A 240 4.19 1.37 14.16
C ASP A 240 2.85 1.74 13.49
N MET A 241 1.79 1.89 14.30
CA MET A 241 0.49 2.43 13.86
C MET A 241 0.05 3.56 14.78
N VAL A 242 -0.45 4.65 14.21
CA VAL A 242 -1.20 5.69 14.93
C VAL A 242 -2.65 5.64 14.47
N LEU A 243 -3.57 5.43 15.39
CA LEU A 243 -4.99 5.71 15.19
C LEU A 243 -5.26 7.15 15.60
N MET A 244 -5.83 7.95 14.72
CA MET A 244 -6.30 9.31 15.00
C MET A 244 -7.82 9.30 14.91
N ARG A 245 -8.53 9.82 15.92
CA ARG A 245 -10.00 9.84 15.96
C ARG A 245 -10.53 11.07 16.69
N GLY A 246 -11.84 11.14 16.89
CA GLY A 246 -12.49 12.27 17.54
C GLY A 246 -12.20 13.57 16.81
N LYS A 247 -12.06 14.66 17.58
CA LYS A 247 -11.79 16.00 17.05
C LYS A 247 -10.39 16.18 16.46
N THR A 248 -9.54 15.15 16.45
CA THR A 248 -8.15 15.26 16.02
C THR A 248 -8.05 15.85 14.61
N GLN A 249 -8.81 15.36 13.63
CA GLN A 249 -8.71 15.91 12.27
C GLN A 249 -9.29 17.33 12.18
N THR A 250 -10.34 17.63 12.93
CA THR A 250 -10.94 18.97 12.93
C THR A 250 -10.04 20.01 13.60
N MET A 251 -9.28 19.64 14.64
CA MET A 251 -8.58 20.59 15.52
C MET A 251 -7.05 20.53 15.41
N TRP A 252 -6.48 19.45 14.89
CA TRP A 252 -5.03 19.28 14.77
C TRP A 252 -4.58 19.14 13.32
N LEU A 253 -3.44 19.75 13.02
CA LEU A 253 -2.69 19.58 11.77
C LEU A 253 -1.58 18.56 12.00
N HIS A 254 -1.27 17.76 11.00
CA HIS A 254 -0.16 16.81 11.01
C HIS A 254 0.71 16.86 9.76
N SER A 255 1.98 16.47 9.87
CA SER A 255 2.96 16.52 8.79
C SER A 255 4.04 15.44 8.89
N ILE A 256 4.69 15.15 7.75
CA ILE A 256 5.96 14.43 7.67
C ILE A 256 6.98 15.39 7.05
N PRO A 257 7.85 16.04 7.84
CA PRO A 257 8.83 17.00 7.35
C PRO A 257 9.96 16.27 6.60
N LYS A 258 10.70 17.02 5.79
CA LYS A 258 11.95 16.54 5.18
C LYS A 258 12.95 16.12 6.26
N ARG A 259 13.77 15.12 5.96
CA ARG A 259 14.77 14.54 6.88
C ARG A 259 16.15 14.51 6.21
N ALA A 260 17.19 14.71 7.02
CA ALA A 260 18.59 14.49 6.66
C ALA A 260 19.20 13.35 7.50
N GLY A 261 20.42 12.95 7.18
CA GLY A 261 21.14 11.85 7.86
C GLY A 261 20.91 10.47 7.22
N ASP A 262 21.29 9.41 7.92
CA ASP A 262 21.30 8.06 7.31
C ASP A 262 19.91 7.48 7.08
N GLU A 263 18.95 7.77 7.95
CA GLU A 263 17.55 7.40 7.74
C GLU A 263 16.94 8.09 6.50
N ALA A 264 17.46 9.25 6.10
CA ALA A 264 16.98 9.95 4.91
C ALA A 264 17.35 9.26 3.59
N LYS A 265 18.25 8.25 3.61
CA LYS A 265 18.64 7.47 2.43
C LYS A 265 17.76 6.24 2.21
N LYS A 266 16.78 6.01 3.08
CA LYS A 266 15.91 4.83 3.10
C LYS A 266 14.47 5.23 2.79
N GLY A 267 13.73 4.33 2.13
CA GLY A 267 12.32 4.55 1.82
C GLY A 267 11.41 4.28 3.02
N ARG A 268 10.26 4.96 3.06
CA ARG A 268 9.17 4.75 4.03
C ARG A 268 7.85 4.56 3.30
N ILE A 269 7.09 3.54 3.70
CA ILE A 269 5.68 3.38 3.32
C ILE A 269 4.79 3.83 4.47
N ASN A 270 3.71 4.52 4.12
CA ASN A 270 2.62 4.85 5.01
C ASN A 270 1.31 4.33 4.43
N ILE A 271 0.55 3.55 5.19
CA ILE A 271 -0.78 3.06 4.79
C ILE A 271 -1.80 3.76 5.67
N THR A 272 -2.75 4.48 5.09
CA THR A 272 -3.87 5.07 5.81
C THR A 272 -5.20 4.48 5.39
N PHE A 273 -5.90 3.89 6.36
CA PHE A 273 -7.27 3.45 6.19
C PHE A 273 -8.25 4.55 6.61
N ARG A 274 -9.29 4.73 5.79
CA ARG A 274 -10.28 5.80 5.94
C ARG A 274 -11.67 5.34 5.51
N LYS A 275 -12.68 6.13 5.88
CA LYS A 275 -14.07 5.91 5.50
C LYS A 275 -14.61 7.11 4.71
N ALA A 276 -14.72 6.96 3.39
CA ALA A 276 -15.41 7.95 2.57
C ALA A 276 -16.92 7.63 2.53
N LEU A 277 -17.75 8.60 2.87
CA LEU A 277 -19.20 8.45 2.99
C LEU A 277 -19.93 8.63 1.66
N VAL A 278 -19.36 9.41 0.75
CA VAL A 278 -20.04 9.84 -0.49
C VAL A 278 -19.11 9.82 -1.70
N LYS A 279 -19.71 9.79 -2.90
CA LYS A 279 -19.03 9.83 -4.20
C LYS A 279 -17.89 10.84 -4.29
N ALA A 280 -18.08 12.04 -3.72
CA ALA A 280 -17.06 13.09 -3.75
C ALA A 280 -15.73 12.65 -3.12
N GLY A 281 -15.75 11.75 -2.13
CA GLY A 281 -14.54 11.18 -1.55
C GLY A 281 -13.81 10.26 -2.51
N THR A 282 -14.54 9.39 -3.23
CA THR A 282 -13.95 8.58 -4.30
C THR A 282 -13.29 9.44 -5.36
N GLU A 283 -13.99 10.45 -5.89
CA GLU A 283 -13.42 11.32 -6.91
C GLU A 283 -12.17 12.06 -6.41
N ASN A 284 -12.23 12.61 -5.19
CA ASN A 284 -11.11 13.32 -4.58
C ASN A 284 -9.88 12.40 -4.42
N TYR A 285 -10.05 11.24 -3.80
CA TYR A 285 -8.94 10.34 -3.54
C TYR A 285 -8.24 9.91 -4.82
N TYR A 286 -8.98 9.54 -5.87
CA TYR A 286 -8.37 9.15 -7.14
C TYR A 286 -7.74 10.33 -7.86
N GLN A 287 -8.35 11.52 -7.84
CA GLN A 287 -7.79 12.71 -8.46
C GLN A 287 -6.42 13.10 -7.87
N TYR A 288 -6.28 13.07 -6.54
CA TYR A 288 -5.07 13.54 -5.87
C TYR A 288 -4.05 12.43 -5.52
N ASN A 289 -4.40 11.16 -5.69
CA ASN A 289 -3.50 10.02 -5.39
C ASN A 289 -3.25 9.07 -6.57
N VAL A 290 -3.86 9.34 -7.73
CA VAL A 290 -3.56 8.71 -9.02
C VAL A 290 -3.35 9.81 -10.06
N GLY A 291 -4.34 10.70 -10.17
CA GLY A 291 -4.34 11.83 -11.10
C GLY A 291 -4.12 11.37 -12.54
N THR A 292 -3.40 12.17 -13.31
CA THR A 292 -3.02 11.88 -14.70
C THR A 292 -1.60 11.33 -14.83
N GLY A 293 -0.93 11.03 -13.71
CA GLY A 293 0.44 10.54 -13.68
C GLY A 293 0.57 9.11 -14.19
N GLY A 294 1.74 8.80 -14.76
CA GLY A 294 2.08 7.43 -15.15
C GLY A 294 2.22 6.49 -13.94
N VAL A 295 2.13 5.19 -14.20
CA VAL A 295 2.36 4.14 -13.20
C VAL A 295 3.88 3.97 -13.02
N PHE A 296 4.30 3.76 -11.77
CA PHE A 296 5.66 3.45 -11.37
C PHE A 296 5.70 2.17 -10.55
N ARG A 297 6.79 1.41 -10.67
CA ARG A 297 7.07 0.24 -9.85
C ARG A 297 8.52 0.29 -9.36
N TRP A 298 8.81 -0.38 -8.26
CA TRP A 298 10.17 -0.48 -7.76
C TRP A 298 11.03 -1.33 -8.70
N ASN A 299 12.13 -0.74 -9.19
CA ASN A 299 13.17 -1.44 -9.92
C ASN A 299 14.26 -1.87 -8.93
N ALA A 300 14.32 -3.17 -8.61
CA ALA A 300 15.28 -3.70 -7.64
C ALA A 300 16.75 -3.59 -8.10
N LYS A 301 17.01 -3.60 -9.41
CA LYS A 301 18.35 -3.45 -9.99
C LYS A 301 18.85 -2.00 -9.83
N GLU A 302 18.00 -1.04 -10.13
CA GLU A 302 18.33 0.40 -10.04
C GLU A 302 18.10 0.98 -8.63
N LYS A 303 17.42 0.24 -7.76
CA LYS A 303 17.05 0.64 -6.39
C LYS A 303 16.29 1.97 -6.36
N MET A 304 15.36 2.13 -7.30
CA MET A 304 14.51 3.31 -7.42
C MET A 304 13.16 2.97 -8.03
N MET A 305 12.20 3.89 -7.91
CA MET A 305 10.94 3.80 -8.65
C MET A 305 11.20 4.14 -10.12
N ALA A 306 10.82 3.24 -11.03
CA ALA A 306 10.91 3.44 -12.46
C ALA A 306 9.51 3.46 -13.09
N PRO A 307 9.29 4.21 -14.18
CA PRO A 307 8.05 4.13 -14.95
C PRO A 307 7.77 2.69 -15.36
N TRP A 308 6.53 2.26 -15.21
CA TRP A 308 6.10 0.92 -15.59
C TRP A 308 5.47 0.96 -16.99
N ALA A 309 6.06 0.25 -17.95
CA ALA A 309 5.48 0.07 -19.28
C ALA A 309 4.68 -1.23 -19.34
N LYS A 310 3.55 -1.20 -20.03
CA LYS A 310 2.68 -2.37 -20.24
C LYS A 310 3.44 -3.39 -21.13
N GLY A 311 4.15 -4.32 -20.50
CA GLY A 311 5.08 -5.24 -21.18
C GLY A 311 6.28 -5.69 -20.31
N ASP A 312 6.58 -4.98 -19.22
CA ASP A 312 7.69 -5.29 -18.29
C ASP A 312 7.42 -6.49 -17.36
N ALA A 313 6.63 -7.48 -17.79
CA ALA A 313 6.35 -8.72 -17.06
C ALA A 313 7.56 -9.67 -16.97
N SER A 314 8.77 -9.21 -17.31
CA SER A 314 10.01 -9.97 -17.30
C SER A 314 10.69 -9.94 -15.93
N SER A 315 10.05 -10.49 -14.89
CA SER A 315 10.77 -10.93 -13.68
C SER A 315 10.01 -11.88 -12.73
N ILE A 316 8.78 -12.31 -13.05
CA ILE A 316 8.01 -13.24 -12.18
C ILE A 316 7.94 -14.67 -12.75
N ALA A 317 8.95 -15.08 -13.51
CA ALA A 317 9.15 -16.49 -13.87
C ALA A 317 10.56 -16.89 -13.46
N GLY A 318 10.68 -17.46 -12.26
CA GLY A 318 11.82 -18.29 -11.93
C GLY A 318 11.96 -19.38 -12.98
N THR A 319 13.18 -19.53 -13.49
CA THR A 319 13.61 -20.44 -14.54
C THR A 319 13.09 -21.87 -14.31
N ILE A 320 12.03 -22.26 -15.01
CA ILE A 320 11.78 -23.68 -15.30
C ILE A 320 12.58 -23.96 -16.56
N GLY A 321 13.77 -24.52 -16.39
CA GLY A 321 14.54 -25.07 -17.50
C GLY A 321 13.80 -26.27 -18.09
N PRO A 322 13.91 -26.51 -19.41
CA PRO A 322 13.31 -27.69 -20.01
C PRO A 322 13.99 -28.94 -19.45
N LEU A 323 13.20 -29.83 -18.83
CA LEU A 323 13.64 -31.18 -18.50
C LEU A 323 13.76 -31.98 -19.81
N ASN A 324 14.94 -31.88 -20.44
CA ASN A 324 15.42 -32.91 -21.34
C ASN A 324 15.92 -34.07 -20.48
N GLY A 325 15.15 -35.15 -20.46
CA GLY A 325 15.50 -36.42 -19.83
C GLY A 325 14.93 -37.57 -20.66
N GLY A 326 15.45 -37.76 -21.87
CA GLY A 326 15.39 -39.05 -22.52
C GLY A 326 16.47 -39.93 -21.91
N VAL A 327 16.11 -41.16 -21.50
CA VAL A 327 16.76 -42.45 -21.78
C VAL A 327 15.98 -43.51 -20.98
N GLY A 328 15.56 -44.59 -21.64
CA GLY A 328 15.30 -45.87 -20.98
C GLY A 328 14.03 -46.60 -21.40
N GLU A 329 13.90 -46.97 -22.68
CA GLU A 329 13.04 -48.09 -23.05
C GLU A 329 13.66 -49.38 -22.49
N GLU A 330 13.08 -49.91 -21.41
CA GLU A 330 13.35 -51.27 -20.95
C GLU A 330 12.30 -52.23 -21.54
N LYS A 331 12.77 -53.04 -22.50
CA LYS A 331 12.07 -54.17 -23.08
C LYS A 331 11.79 -55.24 -22.03
N ARG A 332 10.52 -55.57 -21.78
CA ARG A 332 10.07 -56.93 -21.37
C ARG A 332 8.65 -57.19 -21.85
N GLY A 333 8.44 -58.35 -22.48
CA GLY A 333 7.12 -58.88 -22.82
C GLY A 333 7.08 -59.54 -24.19
N GLY A 334 7.77 -60.68 -24.34
CA GLY A 334 7.60 -61.54 -25.49
C GLY A 334 6.31 -62.36 -25.40
N ALA A 335 5.63 -62.52 -26.54
CA ALA A 335 4.82 -63.70 -26.86
C ALA A 335 4.59 -63.69 -28.37
N SER A 336 5.31 -64.56 -29.08
CA SER A 336 5.04 -64.92 -30.46
C SER A 336 4.01 -66.04 -30.51
N VAL A 337 2.99 -65.79 -31.32
CA VAL A 337 2.05 -66.69 -32.01
C VAL A 337 2.58 -68.11 -32.27
N THR A 338 1.74 -69.11 -31.99
CA THR A 338 1.51 -70.24 -32.91
C THR A 338 0.04 -70.63 -32.91
N ASP A 339 -0.36 -70.97 -34.12
CA ASP A 339 -1.64 -71.37 -34.69
C ASP A 339 -2.04 -72.79 -34.28
N ASP A 340 -3.34 -73.08 -34.25
CA ASP A 340 -3.93 -74.40 -34.57
C ASP A 340 -5.47 -74.37 -34.48
N GLY A 341 -6.12 -74.33 -35.65
CA GLY A 341 -7.05 -75.37 -36.13
C GLY A 341 -8.34 -75.70 -35.36
N ASP A 342 -9.46 -75.45 -36.04
CA ASP A 342 -10.56 -76.41 -36.31
C ASP A 342 -11.45 -76.97 -35.17
N LEU A 343 -12.75 -76.66 -35.19
CA LEU A 343 -13.85 -77.49 -35.76
C LEU A 343 -15.26 -77.09 -35.23
N LYS A 344 -16.26 -77.14 -36.12
CA LYS A 344 -17.74 -77.04 -35.97
C LYS A 344 -18.29 -75.59 -35.96
N THR A 345 -19.07 -75.12 -36.92
CA THR A 345 -19.94 -75.70 -37.99
C THR A 345 -20.06 -74.70 -39.13
#